data_AF-A0A2E2MYW9-F1
#
_entry.id   AF-A0A2E2MYW9-F1
#
_cell.length_a   1.000
_cell.length_b   1.000
_cell.length_c   1.000
_cell.angle_alpha   90.00
_cell.angle_beta   90.00
_cell.angle_gamma   90.00
#
_symmetry.space_group_name_H-M   'P 1'
#
loop_
_entity.id
_entity.type
_entity.pdbx_description
1 polymer ?
#
loop_
_entity_poly.entity_id
_entity_poly.type
_entity_poly.pdbx_seq_one_letter_code
_entity_poly.pdbx_strand_id
1 'polypeptide(L)' 'MADLAMVFHWGPPEMDTMGLAELMSWREQARRRVEPRKG' A
#
# COMPACT_ATOMS: atom_id res chain seq x y z
N MET A 1 -4.24 3.30 2.51
CA MET A 1 -5.29 2.61 1.73
C MET A 1 -5.24 3.05 0.27
N ALA A 2 -5.45 4.34 -0.05
CA ALA A 2 -5.35 4.83 -1.43
C ALA A 2 -3.99 4.55 -2.11
N ASP A 3 -2.89 4.67 -1.37
CA ASP A 3 -1.54 4.35 -1.87
C ASP A 3 -1.41 2.87 -2.28
N LEU A 4 -2.05 1.97 -1.52
CA LEU A 4 -2.06 0.53 -1.79
C LEU A 4 -2.91 0.20 -3.02
N ALA A 5 -4.09 0.81 -3.13
CA ALA A 5 -4.96 0.65 -4.29
C ALA A 5 -4.30 1.16 -5.58
N MET A 6 -3.52 2.25 -5.54
CA MET A 6 -2.85 2.76 -6.73
C MET A 6 -1.56 2.00 -7.08
N VAL A 7 -0.83 1.47 -6.09
CA VAL A 7 0.43 0.74 -6.33
C VAL A 7 0.19 -0.74 -6.65
N PHE A 8 -0.83 -1.36 -6.05
CA PHE A 8 -1.08 -2.80 -6.14
C PHE A 8 -2.43 -3.15 -6.77
N HIS A 9 -3.25 -2.17 -7.13
CA HIS A 9 -4.61 -2.38 -7.67
C HIS A 9 -5.53 -3.21 -6.78
N TRP A 10 -5.25 -3.23 -5.47
CA TRP A 10 -6.06 -3.95 -4.49
C TRP A 10 -7.35 -3.20 -4.20
N GLY A 11 -8.46 -3.95 -4.20
CA GLY A 11 -9.76 -3.47 -3.79
C GLY A 11 -9.95 -3.48 -2.26
N PRO A 12 -11.10 -2.97 -1.79
CA PRO A 12 -11.49 -3.04 -0.38
C PRO A 12 -11.45 -4.47 0.22
N PRO A 13 -11.97 -5.53 -0.44
CA PRO A 13 -11.97 -6.86 0.17
C PRO A 13 -10.57 -7.46 0.33
N GLU A 14 -9.63 -7.18 -0.58
CA GLU A 14 -8.25 -7.61 -0.45
C GLU A 14 -7.58 -6.96 0.76
N MET A 15 -7.87 -5.69 1.02
CA MET A 15 -7.36 -4.99 2.20
C MET A 15 -8.06 -5.42 3.50
N ASP A 16 -9.34 -5.79 3.44
CA ASP A 16 -10.12 -6.22 4.61
C ASP A 16 -9.70 -7.61 5.12
N THR A 17 -9.16 -8.45 4.22
CA THR A 17 -8.54 -9.74 4.61
C THR A 17 -7.20 -9.58 5.33
N MET A 18 -6.56 -8.42 5.25
CA MET A 18 -5.26 -8.16 5.88
C MET A 18 -5.44 -7.51 7.26
N GLY A 19 -4.63 -7.95 8.23
CA GLY A 19 -4.60 -7.29 9.54
C GLY A 19 -4.07 -5.85 9.45
N LEU A 20 -4.45 -5.00 10.41
CA LEU A 20 -4.01 -3.60 10.44
C LEU A 20 -2.47 -3.44 10.41
N ALA A 21 -1.74 -4.31 11.12
CA ALA A 21 -0.28 -4.29 11.15
C ALA A 21 0.33 -4.61 9.77
N GLU A 22 -0.29 -5.52 9.03
CA GLU A 22 0.14 -5.90 7.69
C GLU A 22 -0.14 -4.78 6.69
N LEU A 23 -1.32 -4.16 6.75
CA LEU A 23 -1.66 -2.97 5.96
C LEU A 23 -0.69 -1.81 6.19
N MET A 24 -0.29 -1.57 7.44
CA MET A 24 0.70 -0.53 7.78
C MET A 24 2.06 -0.81 7.12
N SER A 25 2.51 -2.06 7.14
CA SER A 25 3.78 -2.48 6.51
C SER A 25 3.74 -2.32 4.99
N TRP A 26 2.66 -2.76 4.35
CA TRP A 26 2.47 -2.57 2.92
C TRP A 26 2.38 -1.10 2.52
N ARG A 27 1.73 -0.26 3.35
CA ARG A 27 1.59 1.17 3.09
C ARG A 27 2.94 1.89 3.09
N GLU A 28 3.83 1.50 3.99
CA GLU A 28 5.21 2.01 4.03
C GLU A 28 6.00 1.61 2.75
N GLN A 29 5.85 0.37 2.28
CA GLN A 29 6.46 -0.04 1.01
C GLN A 29 5.87 0.67 -0.20
N ALA A 30 4.55 0.85 -0.25
CA ALA A 30 3.89 1.61 -1.31
C ALA A 30 4.40 3.06 -1.33
N ARG A 31 4.51 3.72 -0.17
CA ARG A 31 5.09 5.06 -0.06
C ARG A 31 6.49 5.14 -0.66
N ARG A 32 7.37 4.20 -0.33
CA ARG A 32 8.74 4.15 -0.88
C ARG A 32 8.78 3.93 -2.40
N ARG A 33 7.77 3.30 -2.98
CA ARG A 33 7.64 3.11 -4.44
C ARG A 33 7.06 4.33 -5.15
N VAL A 34 6.13 5.02 -4.51
CA VAL A 34 5.47 6.22 -5.07
C VAL A 34 6.34 7.45 -4.95
N GLU A 35 7.19 7.52 -3.91
CA GLU A 35 8.19 8.57 -3.83
C GLU A 35 9.17 8.40 -5.00
N PRO A 36 9.16 9.31 -5.99
CA PRO A 36 10.08 9.20 -7.11
C PRO A 36 11.46 9.32 -6.50
N ARG A 37 12.30 8.31 -6.74
CA ARG A 37 13.73 8.36 -6.41
C ARG A 37 14.28 9.64 -7.05
N LYS A 38 14.35 10.72 -6.28
CA LYS A 38 15.06 11.93 -6.67
C LYS A 38 16.53 11.55 -6.67
N GLY A 39 16.98 11.08 -7.83
CA GLY A 39 18.40 11.02 -8.19
C GLY A 39 18.92 12.40 -8.52
#